data_AF-A0A9E3NP37-F1
#
_entry.id   AF-A0A9E3NP37-F1
#
_cell.length_a   1.000
_cell.length_b   1.000
_cell.length_c   1.000
_cell.angle_alpha   90.00
_cell.angle_beta   90.00
_cell.angle_gamma   90.00
#
_symmetry.space_group_name_H-M   'P 1'
#
loop_
_entity.id
_entity.type
_entity.pdbx_description
1 polymer ?
#
loop_
_entity_poly.entity_id
_entity_poly.type
_entity_poly.pdbx_seq_one_letter_code
_entity_poly.pdbx_strand_id
1 'polypeptide(L)'
;MRRSAVARLFASAAAIATAAIFGCSLIVPGDVPEFRCTGTDPSSCPPGTTCDTTTSKCVSDAGAPVEDAGELDAGEDAQPDAQEGGEAGPLDLGGACRVNEDCKSRICGTSTILTTAITGGPGPICTTPCCTSAECAPSFVCFNGGTGGGYCVPAALAARTPPSSGGKTPGSTCVNDNECRSGLCTGTPKRCLDTCCVQNECAAGTICRLKSVAAPAPSHDIWICATPEVGATSVPGDACTDSTNCTTDNCIGLGGGRICRPPCSNTASCRTVAGFENGHCLYGSSGSDYFKFCFSGTTASDSDAGAACVDDSTCQSDYCDPELKKCANVCGRDSDCAPTEACRPSAVNTPYLRCVAK
;
A
#
# COMPACT_ATOMS: atom_id res chain seq x y z
N MET A 1 10.90 73.71 9.50
CA MET A 1 9.58 73.60 10.16
C MET A 1 9.30 72.13 10.46
N ARG A 2 9.05 71.84 11.74
CA ARG A 2 8.45 70.65 12.38
C ARG A 2 8.86 69.24 11.91
N ARG A 3 9.75 68.64 12.72
CA ARG A 3 9.93 67.20 12.95
C ARG A 3 8.74 66.66 13.74
N SER A 4 8.26 65.45 13.41
CA SER A 4 7.47 64.61 14.33
C SER A 4 7.88 63.15 14.16
N ALA A 5 8.59 62.66 15.16
CA ALA A 5 8.85 61.25 15.40
C ALA A 5 7.61 60.61 16.06
N VAL A 6 7.24 59.40 15.65
CA VAL A 6 6.24 58.59 16.33
C VAL A 6 6.92 57.30 16.77
N ALA A 7 7.28 57.26 18.05
CA ALA A 7 7.68 56.06 18.76
C ALA A 7 6.42 55.27 19.14
N ARG A 8 6.35 53.99 18.77
CA ARG A 8 5.35 53.05 19.30
C ARG A 8 6.06 52.03 20.17
N LEU A 9 5.90 52.17 21.48
CA LEU A 9 6.09 51.11 22.45
C LEU A 9 4.95 50.10 22.29
N PHE A 10 5.28 48.83 22.07
CA PHE A 10 4.39 47.72 22.35
C PHE A 10 5.01 46.90 23.49
N ALA A 11 4.33 46.93 24.64
CA ALA A 11 4.62 46.09 25.78
C ALA A 11 4.02 44.71 25.54
N SER A 12 4.87 43.69 25.44
CA SER A 12 4.46 42.28 25.41
C SER A 12 4.41 41.76 26.84
N ALA A 13 3.19 41.59 27.37
CA ALA A 13 2.96 40.88 28.62
C ALA A 13 2.99 39.36 28.35
N ALA A 14 3.93 38.68 28.99
CA ALA A 14 4.01 37.23 29.06
C ALA A 14 2.98 36.69 30.06
N ALA A 15 2.11 35.79 29.62
CA ALA A 15 1.28 34.95 30.49
C ALA A 15 1.69 33.49 30.27
N ILE A 16 2.52 32.99 31.18
CA ILE A 16 2.90 31.58 31.28
C ILE A 16 1.74 30.85 31.97
N ALA A 17 1.02 30.02 31.23
CA ALA A 17 0.06 29.07 31.79
C ALA A 17 0.76 27.71 31.96
N THR A 18 1.16 27.41 33.19
CA THR A 18 1.58 26.07 33.62
C THR A 18 0.37 25.15 33.69
N ALA A 19 0.20 24.27 32.70
CA ALA A 19 -0.73 23.14 32.78
C ALA A 19 -0.03 21.95 33.45
N ALA A 20 -0.64 21.46 34.52
CA ALA A 20 -0.18 20.32 35.29
C ALA A 20 -0.23 19.03 34.46
N ILE A 21 0.86 18.26 34.56
CA ILE A 21 1.07 16.95 33.98
C ILE A 21 0.16 15.95 34.72
N PHE A 22 -0.94 15.55 34.10
CA PHE A 22 -1.62 14.30 34.45
C PHE A 22 -0.97 13.18 33.64
N GLY A 23 -0.13 12.38 34.30
CA GLY A 23 0.40 11.15 33.74
C GLY A 23 -0.74 10.15 33.55
N CYS A 24 -1.05 9.83 32.31
CA CYS A 24 -1.89 8.68 31.97
C CYS A 24 -1.07 7.39 32.21
N SER A 25 -1.16 6.82 33.41
CA SER A 25 -0.81 5.41 33.61
C SER A 25 -1.91 4.56 32.98
N LEU A 26 -1.61 3.96 31.84
CA LEU A 26 -2.47 2.99 31.17
C LEU A 26 -2.45 1.70 32.01
N ILE A 27 -3.47 1.51 32.84
CA ILE A 27 -3.74 0.24 33.50
C ILE A 27 -4.24 -0.70 32.40
N VAL A 28 -3.40 -1.62 31.95
CA VAL A 28 -3.83 -2.76 31.13
C VAL A 28 -4.45 -3.76 32.12
N PRO A 29 -5.77 -4.03 32.07
CA PRO A 29 -6.34 -5.14 32.83
C PRO A 29 -5.63 -6.43 32.39
N GLY A 30 -5.26 -7.28 33.34
CA GLY A 30 -4.54 -8.55 33.09
C GLY A 30 -5.34 -9.61 32.32
N ASP A 31 -6.48 -9.24 31.74
CA ASP A 31 -7.31 -10.09 30.91
C ASP A 31 -6.89 -9.89 29.46
N VAL A 32 -6.21 -10.88 28.89
CA VAL A 32 -5.91 -10.92 27.46
C VAL A 32 -7.24 -10.83 26.70
N PRO A 33 -7.44 -9.85 25.80
CA PRO A 33 -8.69 -9.71 25.08
C PRO A 33 -8.97 -11.00 24.29
N GLU A 34 -10.17 -11.55 24.48
CA GLU A 34 -10.62 -12.74 23.77
C GLU A 34 -10.82 -12.40 22.28
N PHE A 35 -9.96 -12.91 21.41
CA PHE A 35 -10.05 -12.69 19.96
C PHE A 35 -11.22 -13.49 19.40
N ARG A 36 -12.26 -12.78 18.96
CA ARG A 36 -13.41 -13.37 18.26
C ARG A 36 -13.17 -13.34 16.76
N CYS A 37 -13.34 -14.49 16.13
CA CYS A 37 -13.28 -14.63 14.69
C CYS A 37 -14.70 -14.75 14.11
N THR A 38 -14.93 -14.22 12.92
CA THR A 38 -16.22 -14.32 12.23
C THR A 38 -16.03 -14.98 10.87
N GLY A 39 -16.62 -16.16 10.68
CA GLY A 39 -16.54 -16.94 9.44
C GLY A 39 -15.42 -17.99 9.45
N THR A 40 -15.07 -18.49 8.27
CA THR A 40 -14.04 -19.52 8.05
C THR A 40 -12.68 -18.93 7.65
N ASP A 41 -12.51 -17.61 7.73
CA ASP A 41 -11.30 -16.93 7.24
C ASP A 41 -10.13 -17.12 8.23
N PRO A 42 -9.07 -17.88 7.86
CA PRO A 42 -7.93 -18.15 8.72
C PRO A 42 -7.19 -16.89 9.19
N SER A 43 -7.31 -15.77 8.45
CA SER A 43 -6.62 -14.53 8.81
C SER A 43 -7.26 -13.75 9.97
N SER A 44 -8.41 -14.20 10.48
CA SER A 44 -9.09 -13.55 11.62
C SER A 44 -8.42 -13.85 12.96
N CYS A 45 -7.49 -14.80 13.00
CA CYS A 45 -6.85 -15.28 14.20
C CYS A 45 -5.34 -15.00 14.20
N PRO A 46 -4.72 -14.71 15.37
CA PRO A 46 -3.28 -14.56 15.46
C PRO A 46 -2.54 -15.80 14.91
N PRO A 47 -1.31 -15.64 14.38
CA PRO A 47 -0.51 -16.78 13.91
C PRO A 47 -0.40 -17.89 14.97
N GLY A 48 -0.62 -19.15 14.55
CA GLY A 48 -0.61 -20.33 15.43
C GLY A 48 -1.94 -20.62 16.14
N THR A 49 -3.02 -19.96 15.72
CA THR A 49 -4.38 -20.26 16.17
C THR A 49 -5.32 -20.41 14.99
N THR A 50 -6.31 -21.29 15.11
CA THR A 50 -7.37 -21.51 14.11
C THR A 50 -8.69 -20.99 14.66
N CYS A 51 -9.54 -20.43 13.80
CA CYS A 51 -10.89 -20.03 14.20
C CYS A 51 -11.77 -21.27 14.45
N ASP A 52 -12.17 -21.50 15.70
CA ASP A 52 -13.24 -22.44 16.02
C ASP A 52 -14.58 -21.79 15.61
N THR A 53 -15.14 -22.29 14.51
CA THR A 53 -16.39 -21.78 13.93
C THR A 53 -17.61 -22.00 14.83
N THR A 54 -17.53 -22.92 15.80
CA THR A 54 -18.62 -23.21 16.73
C THR A 54 -18.69 -22.17 17.84
N THR A 55 -17.52 -21.78 18.37
CA THR A 55 -17.43 -20.82 19.48
C THR A 55 -17.13 -19.39 19.01
N SER A 56 -16.79 -19.21 17.72
CA SER A 56 -16.31 -17.94 17.14
C SER A 56 -15.09 -17.40 17.89
N LYS A 57 -14.17 -18.29 18.30
CA LYS A 57 -12.95 -17.95 19.03
C LYS A 57 -11.72 -18.52 18.35
N CYS A 58 -10.61 -17.82 18.45
CA CYS A 58 -9.31 -18.34 18.03
C CYS A 58 -8.81 -19.34 19.06
N VAL A 59 -8.64 -20.59 18.66
CA VAL A 59 -8.12 -21.68 19.50
C VAL A 59 -6.70 -22.03 19.08
N SER A 60 -5.84 -22.36 20.04
CA SER A 60 -4.46 -22.79 19.77
C SER A 60 -4.47 -24.16 19.08
N ASP A 61 -3.66 -24.34 18.04
CA ASP A 61 -3.53 -25.64 17.36
C ASP A 61 -2.81 -26.71 18.23
N ALA A 62 -2.45 -26.34 19.46
CA ALA A 62 -1.80 -27.19 20.44
C ALA A 62 -2.82 -28.12 21.14
N GLY A 63 -3.24 -29.17 20.44
CA GLY A 63 -3.68 -30.41 21.09
C GLY A 63 -5.18 -30.61 21.21
N ALA A 64 -5.86 -30.84 20.09
CA ALA A 64 -7.04 -31.71 20.15
C ALA A 64 -6.57 -33.10 20.63
N PRO A 65 -7.06 -33.63 21.77
CA PRO A 65 -6.79 -35.00 22.15
C PRO A 65 -7.38 -35.91 21.07
N VAL A 66 -6.54 -36.81 20.55
CA VAL A 66 -6.98 -37.89 19.68
C VAL A 66 -7.93 -38.76 20.51
N GLU A 67 -9.23 -38.62 20.31
CA GLU A 67 -10.18 -39.56 20.89
C GLU A 67 -10.00 -40.92 20.19
N ASP A 68 -9.45 -41.85 20.96
CA ASP A 68 -9.25 -43.26 20.64
C ASP A 68 -10.63 -43.93 20.47
N ALA A 69 -11.14 -43.92 19.24
CA ALA A 69 -12.38 -44.59 18.87
C ALA A 69 -12.09 -46.07 18.57
N GLY A 70 -12.59 -46.93 19.45
CA GLY A 70 -12.35 -48.36 19.46
C GLY A 70 -12.75 -49.12 18.20
N GLU A 71 -12.07 -50.27 18.06
CA GLU A 71 -12.27 -51.35 17.10
C GLU A 71 -13.75 -51.73 16.88
N LEU A 72 -14.20 -51.68 15.63
CA LEU A 72 -15.13 -52.65 15.05
C LEU A 72 -14.80 -52.93 13.57
N ASP A 73 -14.05 -54.01 13.39
CA ASP A 73 -14.26 -55.14 12.47
C ASP A 73 -14.71 -54.91 11.00
N ALA A 74 -13.76 -55.25 10.10
CA ALA A 74 -13.88 -55.94 8.82
C ALA A 74 -15.02 -55.59 7.84
N GLY A 75 -14.71 -54.67 6.91
CA GLY A 75 -15.37 -54.53 5.61
C GLY A 75 -14.35 -54.15 4.54
N GLU A 76 -13.85 -55.16 3.84
CA GLU A 76 -12.83 -55.10 2.80
C GLU A 76 -13.38 -54.45 1.52
N ASP A 77 -13.22 -53.12 1.39
CA ASP A 77 -13.36 -52.42 0.11
C ASP A 77 -12.09 -51.60 -0.13
N ALA A 78 -11.25 -52.08 -1.05
CA ALA A 78 -10.00 -51.47 -1.44
C ALA A 78 -10.23 -50.05 -1.98
N GLN A 79 -10.11 -49.05 -1.09
CA GLN A 79 -10.01 -47.66 -1.50
C GLN A 79 -8.67 -47.50 -2.22
N PRO A 80 -8.65 -47.11 -3.51
CA PRO A 80 -7.39 -46.92 -4.22
C PRO A 80 -6.59 -45.87 -3.47
N ASP A 81 -5.37 -46.25 -3.07
CA ASP A 81 -4.41 -45.39 -2.40
C ASP A 81 -4.42 -44.03 -3.10
N ALA A 82 -4.94 -43.03 -2.38
CA ALA A 82 -4.94 -41.66 -2.85
C ALA A 82 -3.47 -41.27 -2.98
N GLN A 83 -3.00 -41.37 -4.22
CA GLN A 83 -1.67 -41.06 -4.69
C GLN A 83 -1.13 -39.88 -3.88
N GLU A 84 -0.16 -40.15 -3.01
CA GLU A 84 0.52 -39.14 -2.20
C GLU A 84 0.97 -38.04 -3.15
N GLY A 85 0.25 -36.92 -3.09
CA GLY A 85 0.39 -35.81 -4.02
C GLY A 85 1.82 -35.32 -3.94
N GLY A 86 2.58 -35.49 -5.03
CA GLY A 86 3.92 -34.92 -5.14
C GLY A 86 3.87 -33.45 -4.72
N GLU A 87 4.86 -33.03 -3.93
CA GLU A 87 4.96 -31.67 -3.40
C GLU A 87 4.61 -30.65 -4.50
N ALA A 88 3.43 -30.05 -4.39
CA ALA A 88 3.03 -28.99 -5.28
C ALA A 88 3.99 -27.84 -5.04
N GLY A 89 4.86 -27.55 -6.01
CA GLY A 89 5.80 -26.44 -5.91
C GLY A 89 5.07 -25.10 -5.74
N PRO A 90 5.81 -24.01 -5.44
CA PRO A 90 5.20 -22.70 -5.22
C PRO A 90 4.34 -22.27 -6.42
N LEU A 91 3.17 -21.71 -6.11
CA LEU A 91 2.13 -21.29 -7.03
C LEU A 91 2.53 -20.03 -7.81
N ASP A 92 2.07 -19.98 -9.06
CA ASP A 92 2.19 -18.81 -9.92
C ASP A 92 1.22 -17.69 -9.51
N LEU A 93 1.43 -16.48 -10.06
CA LEU A 93 0.52 -15.34 -9.86
C LEU A 93 -0.93 -15.74 -10.20
N GLY A 94 -1.86 -15.28 -9.36
CA GLY A 94 -3.29 -15.60 -9.47
C GLY A 94 -3.69 -16.98 -8.91
N GLY A 95 -2.73 -17.84 -8.56
CA GLY A 95 -3.01 -19.09 -7.85
C GLY A 95 -3.57 -18.83 -6.46
N ALA A 96 -4.56 -19.61 -6.03
CA ALA A 96 -5.15 -19.49 -4.70
C ALA A 96 -4.15 -19.96 -3.63
N CYS A 97 -3.95 -19.15 -2.59
CA CYS A 97 -2.94 -19.40 -1.55
C CYS A 97 -3.53 -19.27 -0.15
N ARG A 98 -2.81 -19.76 0.85
CA ARG A 98 -3.13 -19.60 2.27
C ARG A 98 -2.06 -18.79 2.99
N VAL A 99 -0.80 -19.00 2.65
CA VAL A 99 0.35 -18.32 3.23
C VAL A 99 1.30 -17.81 2.14
N ASN A 100 2.19 -16.89 2.50
CA ASN A 100 3.14 -16.29 1.56
C ASN A 100 4.03 -17.33 0.88
N GLU A 101 4.43 -18.36 1.61
CA GLU A 101 5.30 -19.45 1.17
C GLU A 101 4.69 -20.29 0.04
N ASP A 102 3.37 -20.31 -0.07
CA ASP A 102 2.67 -20.98 -1.17
C ASP A 102 2.98 -20.33 -2.51
N CYS A 103 3.40 -19.06 -2.54
CA CYS A 103 3.55 -18.27 -3.75
C CYS A 103 5.01 -18.15 -4.19
N LYS A 104 5.28 -18.24 -5.49
CA LYS A 104 6.62 -17.95 -6.06
C LYS A 104 7.11 -16.53 -5.72
N SER A 105 6.18 -15.58 -5.63
CA SER A 105 6.45 -14.18 -5.25
C SER A 105 6.67 -13.98 -3.75
N ARG A 106 6.39 -15.01 -2.92
CA ARG A 106 6.34 -14.92 -1.47
C ARG A 106 5.29 -13.93 -0.94
N ILE A 107 4.20 -13.73 -1.68
CA ILE A 107 3.09 -12.85 -1.26
C ILE A 107 1.75 -13.49 -1.60
N CYS A 108 1.02 -13.85 -0.55
CA CYS A 108 -0.37 -14.27 -0.62
C CYS A 108 -1.28 -13.09 -0.33
N GLY A 109 -1.90 -12.54 -1.39
CA GLY A 109 -2.70 -11.33 -1.30
C GLY A 109 -4.10 -11.60 -0.75
N THR A 110 -4.33 -11.15 0.48
CA THR A 110 -5.62 -11.21 1.16
C THR A 110 -6.47 -9.97 0.86
N SER A 111 -7.68 -9.92 1.42
CA SER A 111 -8.59 -8.77 1.33
C SER A 111 -8.00 -7.49 1.93
N THR A 112 -6.98 -7.57 2.80
CA THR A 112 -6.35 -6.38 3.39
C THR A 112 -5.47 -5.63 2.40
N ILE A 113 -4.85 -6.30 1.43
CA ILE A 113 -4.07 -5.65 0.36
C ILE A 113 -4.81 -5.55 -0.97
N LEU A 114 -5.65 -6.53 -1.31
CA LEU A 114 -6.34 -6.63 -2.60
C LEU A 114 -7.82 -6.22 -2.56
N THR A 115 -8.37 -5.87 -1.40
CA THR A 115 -9.82 -5.63 -1.18
C THR A 115 -10.68 -6.89 -1.37
N THR A 116 -11.88 -6.88 -0.80
CA THR A 116 -12.86 -7.95 -0.97
C THR A 116 -13.41 -8.06 -2.40
N ALA A 117 -13.30 -7.00 -3.20
CA ALA A 117 -13.73 -7.05 -4.60
C ALA A 117 -12.87 -8.00 -5.44
N ILE A 118 -11.58 -8.13 -5.12
CA ILE A 118 -10.68 -9.07 -5.79
C ILE A 118 -10.75 -10.46 -5.16
N THR A 119 -10.75 -10.55 -3.82
CA THR A 119 -10.61 -11.83 -3.11
C THR A 119 -11.95 -12.50 -2.76
N GLY A 120 -13.09 -11.81 -2.91
CA GLY A 120 -14.38 -12.30 -2.43
C GLY A 120 -14.89 -13.57 -3.12
N GLY A 121 -14.40 -13.87 -4.32
CA GLY A 121 -14.67 -15.14 -5.02
C GLY A 121 -13.60 -16.20 -4.75
N PRO A 122 -12.36 -15.99 -5.24
CA PRO A 122 -11.30 -17.02 -5.20
C PRO A 122 -10.61 -17.18 -3.84
N GLY A 123 -10.88 -16.30 -2.86
CA GLY A 123 -10.07 -16.19 -1.65
C GLY A 123 -8.75 -15.43 -1.90
N PRO A 124 -7.77 -15.57 -1.00
CA PRO A 124 -6.44 -15.02 -1.19
C PRO A 124 -5.74 -15.59 -2.43
N ILE A 125 -5.00 -14.75 -3.15
CA ILE A 125 -4.29 -15.15 -4.38
C ILE A 125 -2.82 -14.71 -4.37
N CYS A 126 -1.96 -15.49 -5.01
CA CYS A 126 -0.57 -15.11 -5.20
C CYS A 126 -0.47 -13.84 -6.04
N THR A 127 0.25 -12.85 -5.54
CA THR A 127 0.41 -11.54 -6.19
C THR A 127 1.84 -11.04 -6.08
N THR A 128 2.16 -9.93 -6.73
CA THR A 128 3.45 -9.24 -6.62
C THR A 128 3.22 -7.73 -6.69
N PRO A 129 4.03 -6.90 -6.02
CA PRO A 129 3.91 -5.46 -6.14
C PRO A 129 4.21 -5.01 -7.56
N CYS A 130 3.58 -3.91 -7.98
CA CYS A 130 3.77 -3.30 -9.29
C CYS A 130 3.57 -1.78 -9.20
N CYS A 131 4.23 -1.07 -10.10
CA CYS A 131 3.99 0.35 -10.33
C CYS A 131 3.08 0.60 -11.52
N THR A 132 3.21 -0.19 -12.58
CA THR A 132 2.39 -0.11 -13.78
C THR A 132 1.85 -1.50 -14.15
N SER A 133 0.78 -1.58 -14.94
CA SER A 133 0.38 -2.87 -15.54
C SER A 133 1.46 -3.42 -16.49
N ALA A 134 2.49 -2.62 -16.80
CA ALA A 134 3.64 -3.02 -17.59
C ALA A 134 4.53 -4.09 -16.93
N GLU A 135 4.47 -4.17 -15.61
CA GLU A 135 5.26 -5.09 -14.79
C GLU A 135 4.56 -6.41 -14.51
N CYS A 136 3.25 -6.48 -14.79
CA CYS A 136 2.47 -7.68 -14.59
C CYS A 136 2.54 -8.61 -15.80
N ALA A 137 2.42 -9.92 -15.56
CA ALA A 137 2.30 -10.93 -16.61
C ALA A 137 1.09 -10.65 -17.53
N PRO A 138 1.06 -11.19 -18.77
CA PRO A 138 -0.13 -11.09 -19.62
C PRO A 138 -1.39 -11.56 -18.89
N SER A 139 -2.53 -10.89 -19.12
CA SER A 139 -3.81 -11.10 -18.43
C SER A 139 -3.87 -10.64 -16.96
N PHE A 140 -2.80 -10.01 -16.45
CA PHE A 140 -2.79 -9.34 -15.15
C PHE A 140 -2.71 -7.83 -15.34
N VAL A 141 -3.25 -7.09 -14.38
CA VAL A 141 -3.20 -5.63 -14.33
C VAL A 141 -2.64 -5.20 -12.98
N CYS A 142 -2.04 -4.02 -12.95
CA CYS A 142 -1.65 -3.42 -11.69
C CYS A 142 -2.88 -2.76 -11.04
N PHE A 143 -3.28 -3.30 -9.90
CA PHE A 143 -4.45 -2.88 -9.16
C PHE A 143 -4.01 -2.23 -7.85
N ASN A 144 -4.48 -1.00 -7.60
CA ASN A 144 -4.31 -0.31 -6.32
C ASN A 144 -5.66 -0.34 -5.59
N GLY A 145 -5.73 -1.05 -4.47
CA GLY A 145 -6.92 -1.14 -3.64
C GLY A 145 -7.01 -0.08 -2.54
N GLY A 146 -6.33 1.06 -2.71
CA GLY A 146 -6.24 2.10 -1.67
C GLY A 146 -5.32 1.76 -0.49
N THR A 147 -4.45 0.76 -0.63
CA THR A 147 -3.63 0.22 0.48
C THR A 147 -2.21 0.76 0.52
N GLY A 148 -1.89 1.75 -0.32
CA GLY A 148 -0.54 2.32 -0.43
C GLY A 148 0.36 1.66 -1.48
N GLY A 149 -0.10 0.61 -2.15
CA GLY A 149 0.68 -0.11 -3.15
C GLY A 149 -0.18 -0.73 -4.26
N GLY A 150 0.43 -0.87 -5.43
CA GLY A 150 -0.15 -1.60 -6.56
C GLY A 150 0.26 -3.06 -6.50
N TYR A 151 -0.66 -3.95 -6.88
CA TYR A 151 -0.43 -5.40 -6.92
C TYR A 151 -0.94 -5.99 -8.23
N CYS A 152 -0.20 -6.96 -8.78
CA CYS A 152 -0.63 -7.66 -9.99
C CYS A 152 -1.77 -8.63 -9.68
N VAL A 153 -2.94 -8.36 -10.25
CA VAL A 153 -4.14 -9.19 -10.08
C VAL A 153 -4.67 -9.65 -11.45
N PRO A 154 -5.34 -10.81 -11.53
CA PRO A 154 -6.02 -11.22 -12.75
C PRO A 154 -6.99 -10.14 -13.21
N ALA A 155 -6.89 -9.72 -14.48
CA ALA A 155 -7.64 -8.59 -15.00
C ALA A 155 -9.16 -8.77 -14.87
N ALA A 156 -9.64 -10.01 -15.05
CA ALA A 156 -11.05 -10.35 -14.91
C ALA A 156 -11.59 -10.07 -13.50
N LEU A 157 -10.80 -10.31 -12.44
CA LEU A 157 -11.20 -10.01 -11.07
C LEU A 157 -11.28 -8.49 -10.82
N ALA A 158 -10.44 -7.71 -11.50
CA ALA A 158 -10.50 -6.26 -11.49
C ALA A 158 -11.56 -5.68 -12.45
N ALA A 159 -12.43 -6.52 -13.03
CA ALA A 159 -13.41 -6.14 -14.05
C ALA A 159 -12.79 -5.40 -15.26
N ARG A 160 -11.59 -5.82 -15.69
CA ARG A 160 -10.83 -5.23 -16.81
C ARG A 160 -10.59 -6.27 -17.89
N THR A 161 -10.49 -5.79 -19.14
CA THR A 161 -10.23 -6.65 -20.31
C THR A 161 -9.05 -6.10 -21.12
N PRO A 162 -7.80 -6.23 -20.61
CA PRO A 162 -6.62 -5.80 -21.35
C PRO A 162 -6.39 -6.68 -22.58
N PRO A 163 -5.72 -6.18 -23.63
CA PRO A 163 -5.38 -6.98 -24.79
C PRO A 163 -4.37 -8.06 -24.43
N SER A 164 -4.54 -9.25 -25.00
CA SER A 164 -3.62 -10.38 -24.82
C SER A 164 -2.22 -10.12 -25.38
N SER A 165 -2.08 -9.18 -26.33
CA SER A 165 -0.83 -8.88 -27.03
C SER A 165 0.06 -7.84 -26.35
N GLY A 166 -0.27 -7.40 -25.12
CA GLY A 166 0.43 -6.30 -24.45
C GLY A 166 -0.03 -4.95 -25.01
N GLY A 167 -0.93 -4.30 -24.28
CA GLY A 167 -1.58 -3.05 -24.70
C GLY A 167 -0.66 -1.84 -24.71
N LYS A 168 -1.21 -0.71 -25.12
CA LYS A 168 -0.56 0.60 -25.08
C LYS A 168 -0.14 0.97 -23.65
N THR A 169 0.93 1.75 -23.57
CA THR A 169 1.55 2.21 -22.32
C THR A 169 0.68 3.20 -21.55
N PRO A 170 0.93 3.39 -20.23
CA PRO A 170 0.24 4.37 -19.40
C PRO A 170 0.20 5.77 -20.03
N GLY A 171 -0.97 6.39 -20.11
CA GLY A 171 -1.17 7.74 -20.63
C GLY A 171 -1.22 7.88 -22.16
N SER A 172 -0.97 6.82 -22.92
CA SER A 172 -1.10 6.83 -24.40
C SER A 172 -2.53 7.07 -24.85
N THR A 173 -2.73 7.65 -26.04
CA THR A 173 -4.08 7.83 -26.61
C THR A 173 -4.71 6.49 -26.97
N CYS A 174 -6.01 6.36 -26.72
CA CYS A 174 -6.75 5.13 -26.97
C CYS A 174 -8.17 5.43 -27.47
N VAL A 175 -8.78 4.44 -28.11
CA VAL A 175 -10.18 4.49 -28.57
C VAL A 175 -11.12 3.79 -27.59
N ASN A 176 -10.67 2.65 -27.06
CA ASN A 176 -11.42 1.72 -26.22
C ASN A 176 -10.48 0.99 -25.23
N ASP A 177 -11.08 0.32 -24.24
CA ASP A 177 -10.38 -0.28 -23.11
C ASP A 177 -9.39 -1.37 -23.50
N ASN A 178 -9.70 -2.15 -24.54
CA ASN A 178 -8.87 -3.25 -25.02
C ASN A 178 -7.62 -2.79 -25.78
N GLU A 179 -7.40 -1.49 -25.97
CA GLU A 179 -6.12 -0.97 -26.45
C GLU A 179 -5.12 -0.76 -25.31
N CYS A 180 -5.58 -0.69 -24.06
CA CYS A 180 -4.76 -0.27 -22.92
C CYS A 180 -4.29 -1.47 -22.11
N ARG A 181 -3.02 -1.47 -21.70
CA ARG A 181 -2.49 -2.59 -20.90
C ARG A 181 -3.19 -2.76 -19.55
N SER A 182 -3.71 -1.68 -18.99
CA SER A 182 -4.57 -1.70 -17.80
C SER A 182 -6.00 -2.15 -18.06
N GLY A 183 -6.43 -2.23 -19.32
CA GLY A 183 -7.83 -2.43 -19.69
C GLY A 183 -8.74 -1.24 -19.38
N LEU A 184 -8.20 -0.01 -19.29
CA LEU A 184 -8.98 1.21 -19.03
C LEU A 184 -8.60 2.33 -20.02
N CYS A 185 -9.58 2.82 -20.76
CA CYS A 185 -9.47 3.91 -21.73
C CYS A 185 -10.53 4.98 -21.47
N THR A 186 -10.14 6.06 -20.80
CA THR A 186 -11.08 7.08 -20.31
C THR A 186 -10.58 8.51 -20.54
N GLY A 187 -11.44 9.50 -20.25
CA GLY A 187 -11.16 10.93 -20.39
C GLY A 187 -11.44 11.49 -21.78
N THR A 188 -11.19 12.80 -21.94
CA THR A 188 -11.35 13.54 -23.20
C THR A 188 -10.15 14.49 -23.38
N PRO A 189 -9.21 14.21 -24.30
CA PRO A 189 -9.16 13.05 -25.18
C PRO A 189 -8.96 11.74 -24.39
N LYS A 190 -9.46 10.62 -24.94
CA LYS A 190 -9.32 9.31 -24.31
C LYS A 190 -7.86 8.86 -24.23
N ARG A 191 -7.46 8.39 -23.05
CA ARG A 191 -6.11 7.89 -22.76
C ARG A 191 -6.15 6.62 -21.90
N CYS A 192 -5.09 5.82 -22.03
CA CYS A 192 -4.90 4.63 -21.24
C CYS A 192 -4.62 4.98 -19.80
N LEU A 193 -5.57 4.66 -18.93
CA LEU A 193 -5.50 4.93 -17.50
C LEU A 193 -4.80 3.75 -16.84
N ASP A 194 -3.56 3.92 -16.42
CA ASP A 194 -2.78 2.87 -15.76
C ASP A 194 -2.08 3.48 -14.56
N THR A 195 -1.77 2.64 -13.58
CA THR A 195 -1.09 3.07 -12.36
C THR A 195 0.33 3.53 -12.68
N CYS A 196 0.88 4.36 -11.80
CA CYS A 196 2.28 4.77 -11.85
C CYS A 196 2.77 5.02 -10.42
N CYS A 197 4.04 4.74 -10.17
CA CYS A 197 4.70 5.11 -8.92
C CYS A 197 5.52 6.40 -9.06
N VAL A 198 5.91 6.76 -10.29
CA VAL A 198 6.80 7.90 -10.56
C VAL A 198 6.43 8.58 -11.88
N GLN A 199 6.82 9.84 -12.04
CA GLN A 199 6.43 10.68 -13.16
C GLN A 199 6.91 10.16 -14.53
N ASN A 200 8.09 9.51 -14.59
CA ASN A 200 8.68 9.02 -15.84
C ASN A 200 8.05 7.72 -16.37
N GLU A 201 7.08 7.14 -15.65
CA GLU A 201 6.30 5.97 -16.12
C GLU A 201 5.13 6.37 -17.04
N CYS A 202 4.86 7.67 -17.17
CA CYS A 202 3.75 8.18 -17.96
C CYS A 202 4.18 8.64 -19.36
N ALA A 203 3.35 8.36 -20.36
CA ALA A 203 3.57 8.83 -21.73
C ALA A 203 3.57 10.38 -21.83
N ALA A 204 4.17 10.88 -22.92
CA ALA A 204 4.24 12.31 -23.19
C ALA A 204 2.84 12.98 -23.14
N GLY A 205 2.79 14.15 -22.49
CA GLY A 205 1.55 14.90 -22.28
C GLY A 205 0.65 14.36 -21.16
N THR A 206 1.13 13.37 -20.39
CA THR A 206 0.50 12.92 -19.15
C THR A 206 1.47 13.00 -17.99
N ILE A 207 0.92 12.98 -16.79
CA ILE A 207 1.66 12.98 -15.54
C ILE A 207 1.09 11.92 -14.61
N CYS A 208 1.90 11.50 -13.64
CA CYS A 208 1.46 10.62 -12.59
C CYS A 208 0.71 11.46 -11.54
N ARG A 209 -0.62 11.45 -11.60
CA ARG A 209 -1.51 12.27 -10.77
C ARG A 209 -2.47 11.42 -9.96
N LEU A 210 -2.94 11.96 -8.85
CA LEU A 210 -3.97 11.31 -8.05
C LEU A 210 -5.30 11.40 -8.79
N LYS A 211 -6.06 10.31 -8.80
CA LYS A 211 -7.44 10.29 -9.31
C LYS A 211 -8.19 9.12 -8.70
N SER A 212 -9.49 9.30 -8.51
CA SER A 212 -10.38 8.21 -8.13
C SER A 212 -10.67 7.26 -9.30
N VAL A 213 -10.53 5.96 -9.07
CA VAL A 213 -10.89 4.89 -10.01
C VAL A 213 -11.98 4.03 -9.39
N ALA A 214 -13.15 4.00 -10.04
CA ALA A 214 -14.37 3.39 -9.49
C ALA A 214 -14.50 1.87 -9.70
N ALA A 215 -13.61 1.26 -10.49
CA ALA A 215 -13.75 -0.13 -10.94
C ALA A 215 -12.51 -0.99 -10.58
N PRO A 216 -12.71 -2.13 -9.88
CA PRO A 216 -13.95 -2.55 -9.23
C PRO A 216 -14.35 -1.61 -8.07
N ALA A 217 -15.61 -1.66 -7.65
CA ALA A 217 -16.08 -0.87 -6.50
C ALA A 217 -15.49 -1.43 -5.18
N PRO A 218 -15.28 -0.58 -4.16
CA PRO A 218 -15.54 0.86 -4.12
C PRO A 218 -14.51 1.68 -4.93
N SER A 219 -14.75 2.99 -5.10
CA SER A 219 -13.78 3.86 -5.74
C SER A 219 -12.59 4.11 -4.83
N HIS A 220 -11.39 4.12 -5.42
CA HIS A 220 -10.13 4.36 -4.71
C HIS A 220 -9.34 5.49 -5.36
N ASP A 221 -8.80 6.40 -4.55
CA ASP A 221 -7.85 7.42 -4.96
C ASP A 221 -6.45 6.81 -5.13
N ILE A 222 -5.97 6.81 -6.37
CA ILE A 222 -4.72 6.13 -6.74
C ILE A 222 -3.89 6.99 -7.70
N TRP A 223 -2.58 6.73 -7.73
CA TRP A 223 -1.68 7.36 -8.69
C TRP A 223 -1.80 6.72 -10.06
N ILE A 224 -2.11 7.54 -11.06
CA ILE A 224 -2.33 7.09 -12.43
C ILE A 224 -1.76 8.07 -13.45
N CYS A 225 -1.39 7.55 -14.62
CA CYS A 225 -1.00 8.38 -15.74
C CYS A 225 -2.24 9.02 -16.40
N ALA A 226 -2.39 10.33 -16.23
CA ALA A 226 -3.48 11.10 -16.80
C ALA A 226 -3.01 12.50 -17.20
N THR A 227 -3.84 13.25 -17.93
CA THR A 227 -3.53 14.65 -18.23
C THR A 227 -3.42 15.46 -16.93
N PRO A 228 -2.52 16.46 -16.86
CA PRO A 228 -2.47 17.39 -15.74
C PRO A 228 -3.85 17.98 -15.41
N GLU A 229 -4.05 18.37 -14.15
CA GLU A 229 -5.29 19.00 -13.73
C GLU A 229 -5.59 20.28 -14.50
N VAL A 230 -6.85 20.44 -14.92
CA VAL A 230 -7.23 21.52 -15.82
C VAL A 230 -7.25 22.83 -15.04
N GLY A 231 -6.46 23.80 -15.51
CA GLY A 231 -6.32 25.09 -14.83
C GLY A 231 -5.34 25.10 -13.66
N ALA A 232 -4.78 23.94 -13.30
CA ALA A 232 -3.70 23.86 -12.33
C ALA A 232 -2.43 24.54 -12.89
N THR A 233 -1.85 25.43 -12.09
CA THR A 233 -0.60 26.14 -12.42
C THR A 233 0.56 25.75 -11.52
N SER A 234 0.27 25.13 -10.37
CA SER A 234 1.28 24.78 -9.37
C SER A 234 1.90 23.42 -9.72
N VAL A 235 3.22 23.37 -9.76
CA VAL A 235 4.02 22.17 -10.03
C VAL A 235 4.47 21.52 -8.71
N PRO A 236 4.99 20.27 -8.72
CA PRO A 236 5.56 19.67 -7.52
C PRO A 236 6.51 20.61 -6.78
N GLY A 237 6.30 20.78 -5.47
CA GLY A 237 7.07 21.65 -4.59
C GLY A 237 6.43 23.01 -4.32
N ASP A 238 5.55 23.49 -5.20
CA ASP A 238 4.85 24.76 -5.02
C ASP A 238 3.86 24.71 -3.85
N ALA A 239 3.65 25.86 -3.19
CA ALA A 239 2.59 26.01 -2.21
C ALA A 239 1.21 25.95 -2.87
N CYS A 240 0.22 25.38 -2.17
CA CYS A 240 -1.13 25.20 -2.68
C CYS A 240 -2.18 25.40 -1.58
N THR A 241 -3.43 25.66 -1.98
CA THR A 241 -4.58 25.81 -1.05
C THR A 241 -5.49 24.58 -1.10
N ASP A 242 -5.62 23.99 -2.29
CA ASP A 242 -6.45 22.83 -2.60
C ASP A 242 -5.75 21.96 -3.65
N SER A 243 -6.25 20.73 -3.82
CA SER A 243 -5.67 19.75 -4.76
C SER A 243 -5.73 20.23 -6.20
N THR A 244 -6.78 20.96 -6.58
CA THR A 244 -6.99 21.41 -7.96
C THR A 244 -5.99 22.45 -8.44
N ASN A 245 -5.29 23.14 -7.54
CA ASN A 245 -4.20 24.04 -7.90
C ASN A 245 -2.95 23.29 -8.39
N CYS A 246 -2.78 22.04 -7.96
CA CYS A 246 -1.62 21.22 -8.26
C CYS A 246 -1.83 20.44 -9.55
N THR A 247 -0.84 20.47 -10.43
CA THR A 247 -0.88 19.67 -11.67
C THR A 247 -1.13 18.20 -11.39
N THR A 248 -0.56 17.66 -10.29
CA THR A 248 -0.72 16.28 -9.79
C THR A 248 -2.03 16.00 -9.05
N ASP A 249 -2.90 16.99 -8.91
CA ASP A 249 -4.16 16.92 -8.14
C ASP A 249 -3.94 16.46 -6.67
N ASN A 250 -2.80 16.85 -6.11
CA ASN A 250 -2.39 16.42 -4.78
C ASN A 250 -1.76 17.57 -3.98
N CYS A 251 -2.59 18.24 -3.17
CA CYS A 251 -2.19 19.33 -2.29
C CYS A 251 -2.22 18.90 -0.82
N ILE A 252 -1.09 18.41 -0.31
CA ILE A 252 -1.00 17.85 1.05
C ILE A 252 0.13 18.56 1.82
N GLY A 253 -0.09 18.78 3.11
CA GLY A 253 0.87 19.43 3.99
C GLY A 253 0.82 18.90 5.42
N LEU A 254 1.94 19.00 6.13
CA LEU A 254 2.02 18.82 7.58
C LEU A 254 2.50 20.14 8.19
N GLY A 255 1.81 20.61 9.24
CA GLY A 255 2.37 21.53 10.24
C GLY A 255 2.98 22.87 9.79
N GLY A 256 2.62 23.45 8.64
CA GLY A 256 3.16 24.76 8.24
C GLY A 256 2.81 25.27 6.83
N GLY A 257 2.27 24.41 5.97
CA GLY A 257 1.81 24.79 4.63
C GLY A 257 1.48 23.55 3.82
N ARG A 258 0.55 23.67 2.87
CA ARG A 258 0.27 22.62 1.89
C ARG A 258 1.12 22.88 0.65
N ILE A 259 1.70 21.81 0.11
CA ILE A 259 2.48 21.87 -1.13
C ILE A 259 1.98 20.82 -2.11
N CYS A 260 2.21 21.05 -3.39
CA CYS A 260 1.94 20.09 -4.44
C CYS A 260 2.93 18.93 -4.35
N ARG A 261 2.44 17.72 -4.08
CA ARG A 261 3.32 16.56 -3.85
C ARG A 261 3.28 15.59 -5.04
N PRO A 262 4.45 15.20 -5.56
CA PRO A 262 4.56 14.18 -6.59
C PRO A 262 4.47 12.77 -5.98
N PRO A 263 4.14 11.75 -6.79
CA PRO A 263 4.23 10.35 -6.38
C PRO A 263 5.68 9.90 -6.23
N CYS A 264 5.88 8.78 -5.54
CA CYS A 264 7.18 8.14 -5.42
C CYS A 264 7.09 6.62 -5.33
N SER A 265 8.14 5.95 -5.80
CA SER A 265 8.35 4.52 -5.56
C SER A 265 9.30 4.28 -4.39
N ASN A 266 10.30 5.14 -4.22
CA ASN A 266 11.35 5.06 -3.20
C ASN A 266 11.99 6.43 -2.94
N THR A 267 12.89 6.53 -1.95
CA THR A 267 13.61 7.77 -1.62
C THR A 267 14.38 8.35 -2.81
N ALA A 268 15.05 7.52 -3.63
CA ALA A 268 15.80 8.00 -4.78
C ALA A 268 14.89 8.68 -5.81
N SER A 269 13.66 8.20 -6.01
CA SER A 269 12.70 8.82 -6.92
C SER A 269 12.33 10.25 -6.50
N CYS A 270 12.22 10.52 -5.19
CA CYS A 270 11.92 11.87 -4.70
C CYS A 270 13.05 12.86 -4.93
N ARG A 271 14.30 12.42 -4.75
CA ARG A 271 15.49 13.27 -4.95
C ARG A 271 15.68 13.72 -6.40
N THR A 272 14.96 13.13 -7.36
CA THR A 272 14.94 13.58 -8.76
C THR A 272 13.91 14.66 -9.04
N VAL A 273 13.01 14.97 -8.10
CA VAL A 273 11.97 15.98 -8.29
C VAL A 273 12.42 17.31 -7.70
N ALA A 274 12.28 18.38 -8.49
CA ALA A 274 12.60 19.73 -8.06
C ALA A 274 11.81 20.12 -6.79
N GLY A 275 12.48 20.71 -5.81
CA GLY A 275 11.91 21.04 -4.50
C GLY A 275 11.87 19.86 -3.50
N PHE A 276 12.29 18.66 -3.92
CA PHE A 276 12.38 17.46 -3.09
C PHE A 276 13.78 16.81 -3.20
N GLU A 277 14.84 17.60 -3.38
CA GLU A 277 16.21 17.11 -3.54
C GLU A 277 16.71 16.33 -2.30
N ASN A 278 16.21 16.69 -1.13
CA ASN A 278 16.37 15.95 0.13
C ASN A 278 15.08 15.20 0.51
N GLY A 279 14.33 14.76 -0.50
CA GLY A 279 13.03 14.18 -0.33
C GLY A 279 13.07 12.70 0.06
N HIS A 280 12.10 12.28 0.85
CA HIS A 280 11.84 10.89 1.22
C HIS A 280 10.49 10.46 0.67
N CYS A 281 10.36 9.17 0.37
CA CYS A 281 9.10 8.62 -0.08
C CYS A 281 8.30 8.13 1.13
N LEU A 282 7.16 8.76 1.39
CA LEU A 282 6.34 8.48 2.57
C LEU A 282 4.89 8.19 2.20
N TYR A 283 4.18 7.56 3.12
CA TYR A 283 2.76 7.33 3.03
C TYR A 283 1.98 8.53 3.54
N GLY A 284 0.88 8.85 2.87
CA GLY A 284 -0.22 9.60 3.46
C GLY A 284 -1.54 9.08 2.95
N SER A 285 -2.61 9.83 3.20
CA SER A 285 -3.97 9.37 2.95
C SER A 285 -4.88 10.45 2.39
N SER A 286 -5.86 10.03 1.60
CA SER A 286 -7.05 10.79 1.16
C SER A 286 -8.27 9.93 1.49
N GLY A 287 -9.12 10.40 2.40
CA GLY A 287 -10.23 9.57 2.89
C GLY A 287 -9.73 8.27 3.54
N SER A 288 -10.17 7.13 2.99
CA SER A 288 -9.75 5.79 3.42
C SER A 288 -8.55 5.23 2.67
N ASP A 289 -8.12 5.91 1.61
CA ASP A 289 -7.07 5.42 0.73
C ASP A 289 -5.70 5.94 1.16
N TYR A 290 -4.70 5.08 1.03
CA TYR A 290 -3.31 5.39 1.27
C TYR A 290 -2.53 5.37 -0.04
N PHE A 291 -1.56 6.27 -0.14
CA PHE A 291 -0.68 6.38 -1.30
C PHE A 291 0.65 7.01 -0.90
N LYS A 292 1.65 6.82 -1.77
CA LYS A 292 3.02 7.28 -1.55
C LYS A 292 3.27 8.62 -2.23
N PHE A 293 3.95 9.54 -1.57
CA PHE A 293 4.36 10.80 -2.18
C PHE A 293 5.66 11.31 -1.59
N CYS A 294 6.28 12.26 -2.30
CA CYS A 294 7.50 12.86 -1.80
C CYS A 294 7.25 13.84 -0.66
N PHE A 295 8.12 13.72 0.34
CA PHE A 295 8.19 14.61 1.47
C PHE A 295 9.57 15.24 1.56
N SER A 296 9.66 16.57 1.66
CA SER A 296 10.92 17.25 1.95
C SER A 296 11.38 16.82 3.35
N GLY A 297 12.50 16.11 3.45
CA GLY A 297 12.94 15.48 4.70
C GLY A 297 12.85 16.42 5.89
N THR A 298 12.22 15.93 6.96
CA THR A 298 12.06 16.71 8.19
C THR A 298 13.14 16.42 9.21
N THR A 299 13.84 15.30 9.06
CA THR A 299 14.78 14.82 10.06
C THR A 299 16.22 14.93 9.59
N ALA A 300 17.07 15.33 10.52
CA ALA A 300 18.52 15.17 10.41
C ALA A 300 18.95 13.80 10.95
N SER A 301 18.10 12.78 10.84
CA SER A 301 18.43 11.46 11.39
C SER A 301 19.42 10.73 10.49
N ASP A 302 20.43 10.12 11.14
CA ASP A 302 21.49 9.35 10.50
C ASP A 302 21.25 7.82 10.58
N SER A 303 20.09 7.36 11.07
CA SER A 303 19.86 5.92 11.21
C SER A 303 19.54 5.27 9.86
N ASP A 304 20.45 4.42 9.40
CA ASP A 304 20.34 3.65 8.17
C ASP A 304 19.20 2.61 8.21
N ALA A 305 18.80 2.12 7.03
CA ALA A 305 17.88 0.99 6.91
C ALA A 305 18.38 -0.23 7.72
N GLY A 306 17.47 -0.87 8.46
CA GLY A 306 17.74 -1.99 9.37
C GLY A 306 18.08 -1.58 10.81
N ALA A 307 18.41 -0.30 11.07
CA ALA A 307 18.62 0.21 12.42
C ALA A 307 17.31 0.14 13.25
N ALA A 308 17.41 -0.08 14.56
CA ALA A 308 16.24 -0.09 15.43
C ALA A 308 15.60 1.31 15.51
N CYS A 309 14.27 1.36 15.60
CA CYS A 309 13.53 2.62 15.68
C CYS A 309 12.33 2.49 16.62
N VAL A 310 11.92 3.64 17.18
CA VAL A 310 10.71 3.77 18.00
C VAL A 310 9.62 4.54 17.25
N ASP A 311 10.03 5.52 16.45
CA ASP A 311 9.19 6.33 15.59
C ASP A 311 9.86 6.61 14.24
N ASP A 312 9.07 7.11 13.31
CA ASP A 312 9.50 7.47 11.95
C ASP A 312 10.65 8.47 11.95
N SER A 313 10.67 9.40 12.92
CA SER A 313 11.67 10.47 12.96
C SER A 313 13.08 9.98 13.31
N THR A 314 13.18 8.76 13.85
CA THR A 314 14.44 8.09 14.14
C THR A 314 15.13 7.59 12.87
N CYS A 315 14.43 7.48 11.74
CA CYS A 315 14.94 6.84 10.54
C CYS A 315 15.33 7.84 9.46
N GLN A 316 16.45 7.58 8.77
CA GLN A 316 16.83 8.40 7.61
C GLN A 316 15.76 8.34 6.51
N SER A 317 14.98 7.26 6.41
CA SER A 317 13.87 7.15 5.47
C SER A 317 12.61 7.90 5.90
N ASP A 318 12.58 8.50 7.10
CA ASP A 318 11.37 8.98 7.79
C ASP A 318 10.30 7.86 7.93
N TYR A 319 10.71 6.59 7.97
CA TYR A 319 9.80 5.44 8.07
C TYR A 319 10.35 4.35 8.99
N CYS A 320 9.66 4.16 10.13
CA CYS A 320 9.91 3.09 11.08
C CYS A 320 8.90 1.96 10.85
N ASP A 321 9.39 0.80 10.44
CA ASP A 321 8.56 -0.38 10.21
C ASP A 321 7.78 -0.74 11.49
N PRO A 322 6.43 -0.71 11.47
CA PRO A 322 5.63 -0.97 12.65
C PRO A 322 5.74 -2.42 13.13
N GLU A 323 6.05 -3.37 12.23
CA GLU A 323 6.20 -4.80 12.49
C GLU A 323 7.60 -5.12 13.03
N LEU A 324 8.64 -4.71 12.31
CA LEU A 324 10.03 -5.08 12.67
C LEU A 324 10.70 -4.12 13.66
N LYS A 325 10.11 -2.95 13.93
CA LYS A 325 10.72 -1.85 14.72
C LYS A 325 12.11 -1.49 14.20
N LYS A 326 12.24 -1.46 12.88
CA LYS A 326 13.46 -1.11 12.16
C LYS A 326 13.21 -0.05 11.11
N CYS A 327 14.18 0.82 10.89
CA CYS A 327 14.14 1.74 9.77
C CYS A 327 14.08 0.97 8.46
N ALA A 328 13.12 1.31 7.61
CA ALA A 328 12.93 0.63 6.33
C ALA A 328 12.72 1.65 5.22
N ASN A 329 13.05 1.26 3.99
CA ASN A 329 12.77 2.09 2.81
C ASN A 329 11.39 1.74 2.26
N VAL A 330 10.59 2.76 1.95
CA VAL A 330 9.35 2.59 1.18
C VAL A 330 9.70 2.15 -0.25
N CYS A 331 8.93 1.22 -0.81
CA CYS A 331 9.13 0.67 -2.15
C CYS A 331 7.82 0.59 -2.95
N GLY A 332 7.92 0.51 -4.27
CA GLY A 332 6.80 0.13 -5.17
C GLY A 332 6.95 -1.26 -5.78
N ARG A 333 8.19 -1.71 -5.96
CA ARG A 333 8.55 -3.00 -6.55
C ARG A 333 9.90 -3.47 -6.02
N ASP A 334 10.24 -4.74 -6.25
CA ASP A 334 11.50 -5.33 -5.77
C ASP A 334 12.74 -4.59 -6.28
N SER A 335 12.70 -4.01 -7.48
CA SER A 335 13.81 -3.23 -8.04
C SER A 335 14.05 -1.88 -7.35
N ASP A 336 13.15 -1.45 -6.47
CA ASP A 336 13.33 -0.26 -5.63
C ASP A 336 14.17 -0.56 -4.37
N CYS A 337 14.38 -1.84 -4.06
CA CYS A 337 15.08 -2.31 -2.87
C CYS A 337 16.52 -2.72 -3.17
N ALA A 338 17.33 -2.89 -2.13
CA ALA A 338 18.67 -3.44 -2.29
C ALA A 338 18.62 -4.87 -2.89
N PRO A 339 19.68 -5.37 -3.54
CA PRO A 339 19.66 -6.70 -4.17
C PRO A 339 19.31 -7.87 -3.22
N THR A 340 19.64 -7.73 -1.93
CA THR A 340 19.35 -8.71 -0.86
C THR A 340 17.97 -8.55 -0.22
N GLU A 341 17.21 -7.55 -0.66
CA GLU A 341 15.90 -7.19 -0.15
C GLU A 341 14.83 -7.36 -1.22
N ALA A 342 13.58 -7.36 -0.79
CA ALA A 342 12.41 -7.38 -1.65
C ALA A 342 11.32 -6.47 -1.09
N CYS A 343 10.42 -6.00 -1.96
CA CYS A 343 9.35 -5.11 -1.60
C CYS A 343 8.16 -5.93 -1.07
N ARG A 344 7.82 -5.76 0.21
CA ARG A 344 6.78 -6.57 0.87
C ARG A 344 5.79 -5.69 1.66
N PRO A 345 4.49 -6.06 1.67
CA PRO A 345 3.52 -5.40 2.53
C PRO A 345 3.79 -5.68 4.01
N SER A 346 3.47 -4.72 4.87
CA SER A 346 3.42 -4.94 6.34
C SER A 346 2.28 -5.89 6.69
N ALA A 347 2.56 -6.87 7.56
CA ALA A 347 1.52 -7.72 8.13
C ALA A 347 0.76 -7.02 9.27
N VAL A 348 1.31 -5.91 9.78
CA VAL A 348 0.75 -5.15 10.90
C VAL A 348 0.19 -3.82 10.41
N ASN A 349 -1.02 -3.47 10.88
CA ASN A 349 -1.75 -2.26 10.54
C ASN A 349 -2.03 -2.13 9.03
N THR A 350 -1.82 -0.95 8.46
CA THR A 350 -1.94 -0.70 7.03
C THR A 350 -0.78 -1.40 6.31
N PRO A 351 -1.06 -2.19 5.26
CA PRO A 351 -0.06 -3.04 4.61
C PRO A 351 0.85 -2.27 3.66
N TYR A 352 1.57 -1.30 4.21
CA TYR A 352 2.55 -0.48 3.51
C TYR A 352 3.67 -1.34 2.93
N LEU A 353 4.03 -1.05 1.69
CA LEU A 353 5.13 -1.67 0.97
C LEU A 353 6.46 -1.09 1.44
N ARG A 354 7.33 -1.97 1.92
CA ARG A 354 8.67 -1.62 2.37
C ARG A 354 9.68 -2.67 1.95
N CYS A 355 10.94 -2.26 1.87
CA CYS A 355 12.05 -3.17 1.64
C CYS A 355 12.31 -4.00 2.91
N VAL A 356 12.28 -5.32 2.75
CA VAL A 356 12.63 -6.29 3.80
C VAL A 356 13.64 -7.29 3.24
N ALA A 357 14.43 -7.93 4.11
CA ALA A 357 15.33 -9.00 3.68
C ALA A 357 14.55 -10.15 3.02
N LYS A 358 15.13 -10.75 1.97
CA LYS A 358 14.58 -11.91 1.25
C LYS A 358 14.61 -13.20 2.05
#